data_AF-A0A961CV38-F1
#
_entry.id   AF-A0A961CV38-F1
#
_cell.length_a   1.000
_cell.length_b   1.000
_cell.length_c   1.000
_cell.angle_alpha   90.00
_cell.angle_beta   90.00
_cell.angle_gamma   90.00
#
_symmetry.space_group_name_H-M   'P 1'
#
loop_
_entity.id
_entity.type
_entity.pdbx_description
1 polymer ?
#
loop_
_entity_poly.entity_id
_entity_poly.type
_entity_poly.pdbx_seq_one_letter_code
_entity_poly.pdbx_strand_id
1 'polypeptide(L)'
;MAPLSERRWYNPRLPQTLVISQWLLYFNAFWALLAVFTGGVMGSAIGAVLLLASLGANVYGAYGIANELKLGYQVAVVAAFLPFVLRLVIVFISGASLMRNIGFVLVPGDIINAIFVYALVALLLHPQSREHQKIWFS
;
A
#
# COMPACT_ATOMS: atom_id res chain seq x y z
N MET A 1 4.77 -1.12 34.38
CA MET A 1 3.76 -1.06 33.31
C MET A 1 4.06 0.17 32.48
N ALA A 2 4.49 0.02 31.22
CA ALA A 2 4.64 1.18 30.34
C ALA A 2 3.26 1.86 30.21
N PRO A 3 3.17 3.20 30.27
CA PRO A 3 1.89 3.88 30.07
C PRO A 3 1.32 3.42 28.73
N LEU A 4 -0.01 3.25 28.66
CA LEU A 4 -0.73 2.96 27.41
C LEU A 4 -0.19 3.91 26.33
N SER A 5 0.66 3.40 25.43
CA SER A 5 1.31 4.23 24.43
C SER A 5 0.20 4.86 23.62
N GLU A 6 0.13 6.19 23.65
CA GLU A 6 -0.84 6.93 22.86
C GLU A 6 -0.72 6.47 21.40
N ARG A 7 -1.86 6.06 20.82
CA ARG A 7 -1.91 5.57 19.45
C ARG A 7 -1.37 6.67 18.54
N ARG A 8 -0.33 6.35 17.78
CA ARG A 8 0.39 7.32 16.95
C ARG A 8 0.07 7.13 15.48
N TRP A 9 0.04 8.23 14.74
CA TRP A 9 -0.09 8.22 13.28
C TRP A 9 1.27 8.19 12.58
N TYR A 10 2.32 8.59 13.28
CA TYR A 10 3.68 8.67 12.76
C TYR A 10 4.68 8.25 13.85
N ASN A 11 5.72 7.52 13.46
CA ASN A 11 6.75 7.07 14.40
C ASN A 11 8.16 7.32 13.83
N PRO A 12 8.84 8.41 14.24
CA PRO A 12 10.18 8.73 13.76
C PRO A 12 11.27 7.81 14.35
N ARG A 13 10.93 6.93 15.30
CA ARG A 13 11.89 6.01 15.93
C ARG A 13 12.10 4.72 15.13
N LEU A 14 11.29 4.52 14.08
CA LEU A 14 11.45 3.40 13.17
C LEU A 14 12.72 3.56 12.30
N PRO A 15 13.26 2.47 11.76
CA PRO A 15 14.28 2.52 10.72
C PRO A 15 13.83 3.40 9.55
N GLN A 16 14.78 4.09 8.91
CA GLN A 16 14.51 4.98 7.77
C GLN A 16 13.65 4.32 6.68
N THR A 17 13.88 3.04 6.40
CA THR A 17 13.12 2.24 5.43
C THR A 17 11.63 2.12 5.78
N LEU A 18 11.30 1.87 7.05
CA LEU A 18 9.92 1.82 7.54
C LEU A 18 9.29 3.21 7.64
N VAL A 19 10.05 4.23 8.01
CA VAL A 19 9.57 5.62 8.02
C VAL A 19 9.17 6.06 6.62
N ILE A 20 10.00 5.81 5.61
CA ILE A 20 9.66 6.14 4.22
C ILE A 20 8.47 5.30 3.74
N SER A 21 8.43 4.01 4.08
CA SER A 21 7.28 3.14 3.74
C SER A 21 5.96 3.68 4.30
N GLN A 22 5.97 4.15 5.55
CA GLN A 22 4.82 4.74 6.20
C GLN A 22 4.30 5.97 5.44
N TRP A 23 5.20 6.86 5.02
CA TRP A 23 4.83 8.02 4.21
C TRP A 23 4.28 7.61 2.85
N LEU A 24 4.92 6.67 2.15
CA LEU A 24 4.46 6.21 0.84
C LEU A 24 3.06 5.58 0.90
N LEU A 25 2.76 4.81 1.95
CA LEU A 25 1.42 4.28 2.19
C LEU A 25 0.38 5.39 2.41
N TYR A 26 0.70 6.43 3.19
CA TYR A 26 -0.19 7.58 3.32
C TYR A 26 -0.36 8.37 2.02
N PHE A 27 0.69 8.52 1.22
CA PHE A 27 0.59 9.12 -0.11
C PHE A 27 -0.31 8.29 -1.04
N ASN A 28 -0.17 6.96 -1.04
CA ASN A 28 -1.06 6.08 -1.81
C ASN A 28 -2.52 6.22 -1.36
N ALA A 29 -2.77 6.27 -0.05
CA ALA A 29 -4.09 6.51 0.49
C ALA A 29 -4.67 7.88 0.05
N PHE A 30 -3.86 8.93 0.06
CA PHE A 30 -4.24 10.25 -0.43
C PHE A 30 -4.66 10.23 -1.91
N TRP A 31 -3.87 9.59 -2.78
CA TRP A 31 -4.22 9.45 -4.20
C TRP A 31 -5.47 8.58 -4.42
N ALA A 32 -5.62 7.51 -3.65
CA ALA A 32 -6.82 6.66 -3.69
C ALA A 32 -8.07 7.45 -3.27
N LEU A 33 -7.97 8.31 -2.26
CA LEU A 33 -9.05 9.20 -1.84
C LEU A 33 -9.38 10.22 -2.94
N LEU A 34 -8.38 10.86 -3.55
CA LEU A 34 -8.62 11.78 -4.68
C LEU A 34 -9.31 11.09 -5.86
N ALA A 35 -8.94 9.84 -6.15
CA ALA A 35 -9.56 9.05 -7.21
C ALA A 35 -11.06 8.79 -6.99
N VAL A 36 -11.56 8.85 -5.74
CA VAL A 36 -13.00 8.82 -5.44
C VAL A 36 -13.68 10.04 -6.06
N PHE A 37 -13.10 11.22 -5.88
CA PHE A 37 -13.70 12.49 -6.28
C PHE A 37 -13.56 12.78 -7.78
N THR A 38 -12.51 12.27 -8.42
CA THR A 38 -12.26 12.48 -9.86
C THR A 38 -12.92 11.43 -10.75
N GLY A 39 -13.73 10.54 -10.20
CA GLY A 39 -14.46 9.53 -10.96
C GLY A 39 -13.61 8.34 -11.40
N GLY A 40 -12.37 8.21 -10.90
CA GLY A 40 -11.35 7.25 -11.37
C GLY A 40 -11.74 5.77 -11.30
N VAL A 41 -12.86 5.45 -10.63
CA VAL A 41 -13.38 4.08 -10.51
C VAL A 41 -14.92 4.01 -10.64
N MET A 42 -15.60 5.10 -11.02
CA MET A 42 -17.06 5.23 -10.94
C MET A 42 -17.89 4.46 -12.00
N GLY A 43 -17.30 3.49 -12.69
CA GLY A 43 -18.04 2.66 -13.67
C GLY A 43 -18.67 1.38 -13.08
N SER A 44 -18.19 0.88 -11.94
CA SER A 44 -18.65 -0.40 -11.38
C SER A 44 -18.61 -0.48 -9.86
N ALA A 45 -19.60 -1.15 -9.25
CA ALA A 45 -19.67 -1.39 -7.81
C ALA A 45 -18.42 -2.13 -7.29
N ILE A 46 -17.88 -3.06 -8.08
CA ILE A 46 -16.67 -3.83 -7.76
C ILE A 46 -15.47 -2.90 -7.64
N GLY A 47 -15.31 -1.97 -8.58
CA GLY A 47 -14.22 -1.01 -8.53
C GLY A 47 -14.29 -0.11 -7.28
N ALA A 48 -15.48 0.37 -6.92
CA ALA A 48 -15.66 1.21 -5.73
C ALA A 48 -15.25 0.47 -4.44
N VAL A 49 -15.64 -0.81 -4.30
CA VAL A 49 -15.24 -1.66 -3.16
C VAL A 49 -13.73 -1.84 -3.12
N LEU A 50 -13.11 -2.14 -4.26
CA LEU A 50 -11.67 -2.34 -4.35
C LEU A 50 -10.87 -1.08 -4.01
N LEU A 51 -11.36 0.09 -4.42
CA LEU A 51 -10.75 1.37 -4.08
C LEU A 51 -10.86 1.65 -2.57
N LEU A 52 -12.03 1.43 -1.96
CA LEU A 52 -12.20 1.62 -0.52
C LEU A 52 -11.35 0.64 0.29
N ALA A 53 -11.25 -0.61 -0.16
CA ALA A 53 -10.35 -1.61 0.42
C ALA A 53 -8.89 -1.17 0.30
N SER A 54 -8.48 -0.62 -0.85
CA SER A 54 -7.13 -0.07 -1.06
C SER A 54 -6.84 1.08 -0.11
N LEU A 55 -7.76 2.04 0.01
CA LEU A 55 -7.66 3.17 0.92
C LEU A 55 -7.48 2.68 2.37
N GLY A 56 -8.38 1.79 2.81
CA GLY A 56 -8.34 1.22 4.16
C GLY A 56 -7.04 0.45 4.43
N ALA A 57 -6.58 -0.37 3.48
CA ALA A 57 -5.36 -1.15 3.62
C ALA A 57 -4.10 -0.26 3.71
N ASN A 58 -4.00 0.79 2.89
CA ASN A 58 -2.87 1.72 2.95
C ASN A 58 -2.85 2.52 4.27
N VAL A 59 -4.00 3.04 4.71
CA VAL A 59 -4.12 3.79 5.97
C VAL A 59 -3.84 2.88 7.16
N TYR A 60 -4.47 1.71 7.23
CA TYR A 60 -4.26 0.75 8.32
C TYR A 60 -2.83 0.21 8.33
N GLY A 61 -2.23 -0.01 7.16
CA GLY A 61 -0.84 -0.43 7.04
C GLY A 61 0.12 0.61 7.61
N ALA A 62 -0.01 1.88 7.21
CA ALA A 62 0.83 2.97 7.71
C ALA A 62 0.62 3.22 9.21
N TYR A 63 -0.63 3.25 9.66
CA TYR A 63 -0.99 3.41 11.07
C TYR A 63 -0.48 2.23 11.90
N GLY A 64 -0.61 1.01 11.40
CA GLY A 64 -0.15 -0.19 12.07
C GLY A 64 1.37 -0.26 12.16
N ILE A 65 2.11 0.16 11.14
CA ILE A 65 3.56 0.35 11.20
C ILE A 65 3.92 1.39 12.27
N ALA A 66 3.20 2.51 12.34
CA ALA A 66 3.40 3.53 13.38
C ALA A 66 3.34 2.93 14.79
N ASN A 67 2.37 2.05 15.01
CA ASN A 67 2.08 1.44 16.30
C ASN A 67 2.78 0.08 16.49
N GLU A 68 3.75 -0.26 15.62
CA GLU A 68 4.55 -1.49 15.73
C GLU A 68 3.67 -2.76 15.78
N LEU A 69 2.55 -2.77 15.03
CA LEU A 69 1.61 -3.89 14.95
C LEU A 69 2.02 -4.86 13.85
N LYS A 70 2.16 -6.16 14.17
CA LYS A 70 2.48 -7.18 13.15
C LYS A 70 1.44 -7.26 12.04
N LEU A 71 0.16 -7.22 12.40
CA LEU A 71 -0.95 -7.21 11.43
C LEU A 71 -0.89 -5.97 10.54
N GLY A 72 -0.53 -4.81 11.11
CA GLY A 72 -0.33 -3.57 10.35
C GLY A 72 0.73 -3.72 9.26
N TYR A 73 1.89 -4.29 9.61
CA TYR A 73 2.94 -4.56 8.64
C TYR A 73 2.51 -5.56 7.56
N GLN A 74 1.83 -6.64 7.93
CA GLN A 74 1.33 -7.61 6.94
C GLN A 74 0.34 -6.96 5.96
N VAL A 75 -0.60 -6.14 6.48
CA VAL A 75 -1.52 -5.39 5.64
C VAL A 75 -0.78 -4.38 4.76
N ALA A 76 0.25 -3.70 5.26
CA ALA A 76 1.09 -2.81 4.47
C ALA A 76 1.78 -3.53 3.30
N VAL A 77 2.32 -4.74 3.53
CA VAL A 77 2.92 -5.56 2.48
C VAL A 77 1.87 -5.92 1.42
N VAL A 78 0.68 -6.37 1.83
CA VAL A 78 -0.41 -6.67 0.89
C VAL A 78 -0.84 -5.41 0.12
N ALA A 79 -0.97 -4.27 0.79
CA ALA A 79 -1.34 -2.99 0.19
C ALA A 79 -0.34 -2.54 -0.88
N ALA A 80 0.95 -2.77 -0.67
CA ALA A 80 2.00 -2.43 -1.63
C ALA A 80 1.88 -3.19 -2.95
N PHE A 81 1.32 -4.41 -2.94
CA PHE A 81 1.09 -5.20 -4.15
C PHE A 81 -0.28 -4.94 -4.81
N LEU A 82 -1.17 -4.22 -4.13
CA LEU A 82 -2.53 -3.99 -4.58
C LEU A 82 -2.62 -3.31 -5.96
N PRO A 83 -1.77 -2.33 -6.33
CA PRO A 83 -1.79 -1.74 -7.67
C PRO A 83 -1.64 -2.78 -8.80
N PHE A 84 -0.82 -3.82 -8.59
CA PHE A 84 -0.64 -4.90 -9.56
C PHE A 84 -1.86 -5.82 -9.61
N VAL A 85 -2.38 -6.21 -8.43
CA VAL A 85 -3.56 -7.07 -8.32
C VAL A 85 -4.79 -6.44 -8.98
N LEU A 86 -5.04 -5.15 -8.73
CA LEU A 86 -6.16 -4.43 -9.33
C LEU A 86 -6.09 -4.41 -10.86
N ARG A 87 -4.89 -4.22 -11.42
CA ARG A 87 -4.68 -4.21 -12.87
C ARG A 87 -4.84 -5.59 -13.49
N LEU A 88 -4.35 -6.63 -12.82
CA LEU A 88 -4.60 -8.01 -13.22
C LEU A 88 -6.10 -8.31 -13.27
N VAL A 89 -6.86 -7.89 -12.25
CA VAL A 89 -8.32 -8.05 -12.21
C VAL A 89 -8.99 -7.29 -13.36
N ILE A 90 -8.57 -6.05 -13.66
CA ILE A 90 -9.12 -5.28 -14.78
C ILE A 90 -8.86 -5.98 -16.13
N VAL A 91 -7.63 -6.46 -16.36
CA VAL A 91 -7.28 -7.20 -17.59
C VAL A 91 -8.11 -8.47 -17.71
N PHE A 92 -8.30 -9.19 -16.60
CA PHE A 92 -9.11 -10.40 -16.58
C PHE A 92 -10.59 -10.14 -16.87
N ILE A 93 -11.21 -9.16 -16.19
CA ILE A 93 -12.63 -8.82 -16.36
C ILE A 93 -12.91 -8.27 -17.77
N SER A 94 -11.97 -7.55 -18.37
CA SER A 94 -12.11 -7.02 -19.73
C SER A 94 -11.94 -8.08 -20.83
N GLY A 95 -11.62 -9.34 -20.47
CA GLY A 95 -11.39 -10.43 -21.44
C GLY A 95 -10.14 -10.21 -22.29
N ALA A 96 -9.23 -9.32 -21.87
CA ALA A 96 -8.03 -8.99 -22.61
C ALA A 96 -6.93 -10.02 -22.37
N SER A 97 -6.09 -10.28 -23.39
CA SER A 97 -4.94 -11.16 -23.24
C SER A 97 -3.91 -10.58 -22.26
N LEU A 98 -3.55 -11.35 -21.23
CA LEU A 98 -2.56 -10.96 -20.23
C LEU A 98 -1.19 -10.67 -20.87
N MET A 99 -0.74 -11.52 -21.79
CA MET A 99 0.57 -11.37 -22.44
C MET A 99 0.68 -10.06 -23.23
N ARG A 100 -0.42 -9.63 -23.87
CA ARG A 100 -0.45 -8.36 -24.61
C ARG A 100 -0.50 -7.13 -23.69
N ASN A 101 -1.00 -7.29 -22.47
CA ASN A 101 -1.20 -6.20 -21.50
C ASN A 101 -0.21 -6.22 -20.33
N ILE A 102 0.89 -6.97 -20.46
CA ILE A 102 1.86 -7.12 -19.37
C ILE A 102 2.49 -5.77 -18.98
N GLY A 103 2.71 -4.89 -19.95
CA GLY A 103 3.21 -3.53 -19.69
C GLY A 103 2.23 -2.69 -18.85
N PHE A 104 0.93 -2.80 -19.10
CA PHE A 104 -0.09 -2.14 -18.30
C PHE A 104 -0.10 -2.64 -16.85
N VAL A 105 0.11 -3.94 -16.64
CA VAL A 105 0.15 -4.53 -15.30
C VAL A 105 1.44 -4.15 -14.56
N LEU A 106 2.59 -4.25 -15.22
CA LEU A 106 3.91 -4.05 -14.60
C LEU A 106 4.30 -2.57 -14.42
N VAL A 107 3.66 -1.65 -15.14
CA VAL A 107 3.90 -0.21 -14.98
C VAL A 107 2.63 0.44 -14.45
N PRO A 108 2.50 0.57 -13.10
CA PRO A 108 1.33 1.19 -12.51
C PRO A 108 1.21 2.68 -12.83
N GLY A 109 0.53 3.02 -13.92
CA GLY A 109 0.18 4.40 -14.28
C GLY A 109 1.33 5.00 -15.06
N ASP A 110 1.77 6.18 -14.65
CA ASP A 110 2.96 6.80 -15.22
C ASP A 110 4.23 6.26 -14.57
N ILE A 111 5.37 6.48 -15.22
CA ILE A 111 6.67 5.99 -14.74
C ILE A 111 7.00 6.49 -13.33
N ILE A 112 6.57 7.71 -12.99
CA ILE A 112 6.76 8.28 -11.65
C ILE A 112 5.95 7.51 -10.61
N ASN A 113 4.68 7.20 -10.89
CA ASN A 113 3.85 6.41 -9.98
C ASN A 113 4.41 4.99 -9.81
N ALA A 114 4.85 4.37 -10.91
CA ALA A 114 5.49 3.06 -10.87
C ALA A 114 6.71 3.06 -9.92
N ILE A 115 7.57 4.08 -9.96
CA ILE A 115 8.72 4.19 -9.05
C ILE A 115 8.28 4.18 -7.58
N PHE A 116 7.21 4.90 -7.22
CA PHE A 116 6.70 4.91 -5.85
C PHE A 116 6.18 3.54 -5.41
N VAL A 117 5.49 2.82 -6.30
CA VAL A 117 5.01 1.45 -6.02
C VAL A 117 6.18 0.50 -5.79
N TYR A 118 7.16 0.50 -6.69
CA TYR A 118 8.35 -0.36 -6.56
C TYR A 118 9.20 0.01 -5.34
N ALA A 119 9.35 1.31 -5.05
CA ALA A 119 10.05 1.78 -3.86
C ALA A 119 9.36 1.29 -2.58
N LEU A 120 8.03 1.39 -2.50
CA LEU A 120 7.28 0.90 -1.34
C LEU A 120 7.48 -0.61 -1.12
N VAL A 121 7.36 -1.41 -2.19
CA VAL A 121 7.60 -2.86 -2.10
C VAL A 121 9.03 -3.16 -1.65
N ALA A 122 10.02 -2.50 -2.25
CA ALA A 122 11.41 -2.68 -1.90
C ALA A 122 11.71 -2.31 -0.45
N LEU A 123 11.17 -1.20 0.04
CA LEU A 123 11.38 -0.70 1.40
C LEU A 123 10.71 -1.58 2.45
N LEU A 124 9.48 -2.06 2.21
CA LEU A 124 8.80 -2.97 3.13
C LEU A 124 9.50 -4.32 3.21
N LEU A 125 9.95 -4.87 2.08
CA LEU A 125 10.63 -6.16 2.02
C LEU A 125 12.14 -6.09 2.32
N HIS A 126 12.68 -4.89 2.49
CA HIS A 126 14.08 -4.67 2.80
C HIS A 126 14.49 -5.43 4.08
N PRO A 127 15.69 -6.04 4.16
CA PRO A 127 16.13 -6.78 5.34
C PRO A 127 16.00 -5.97 6.63
N GLN A 128 16.34 -4.68 6.59
CA GLN A 128 16.21 -3.79 7.75
C GLN A 128 14.77 -3.68 8.27
N SER A 129 13.77 -3.58 7.38
CA SER A 129 12.35 -3.52 7.74
C SER A 129 11.87 -4.85 8.30
N ARG A 130 12.28 -5.97 7.68
CA ARG A 130 11.89 -7.32 8.10
C ARG A 130 12.47 -7.72 9.45
N GLU A 131 13.77 -7.48 9.66
CA GLU A 131 14.42 -7.78 10.94
C GLU A 131 13.86 -6.89 12.06
N HIS A 132 13.63 -5.61 11.79
CA HIS A 132 13.02 -4.72 12.78
C HIS A 132 11.59 -5.17 13.14
N GLN A 133 10.77 -5.49 12.15
CA GLN A 133 9.41 -5.99 12.38
C GLN A 133 9.42 -7.31 13.18
N LYS A 134 10.34 -8.23 12.88
CA LYS A 134 10.42 -9.52 13.55
C LYS A 134 10.75 -9.40 15.05
N ILE A 135 11.57 -8.42 15.42
CA ILE A 135 12.05 -8.23 16.80
C ILE A 135 11.08 -7.36 17.61
N TRP A 136 10.62 -6.25 17.02
CA TRP A 136 9.96 -5.18 17.78
C TRP A 136 8.44 -5.17 17.64
N PHE A 137 7.89 -5.69 16.53
CA PHE A 137 6.45 -5.61 16.34
C PHE A 137 5.78 -6.69 17.19
N SER A 138 4.59 -6.38 17.72
CA SER A 138 3.77 -7.29 18.54
C SER A 138 2.60 -7.86 17.76
#